data_AF-A0AA43HV78-F1
#
_entry.id   AF-A0AA43HV78-F1
#
_cell.length_a   1.000
_cell.length_b   1.000
_cell.length_c   1.000
_cell.angle_alpha   90.00
_cell.angle_beta   90.00
_cell.angle_gamma   90.00
#
_symmetry.space_group_name_H-M   'P 1'
#
loop_
_entity.id
_entity.type
_entity.pdbx_description
1 polymer ?
#
loop_
_entity_poly.entity_id
_entity_poly.type
_entity_poly.pdbx_seq_one_letter_code
_entity_poly.pdbx_strand_id
1 'polypeptide(L)'
;MRTLTRKILFVLVYFLIAIFYSTPLISQVTIGMGAAPSKTGLLQLKDQESDEDNITSTTGGFILPRVALKDIYTLEPFVDPADNEYQNYKRESVGTMVYNVVVLPPDIVPGIYFWDGERWVNVISTNVTEPDPPQTPDDGLYNSNIDDPLNLTLPNSYLLQQGHPLIIPVMKGYATWKQVLDPEESDLVGKLTTKLLWQSKQNLIKSVELYGGDKGKDSKVKIETYDVDGNAVVGILINGVVKWSWHIWITNYDPEEEGAYREHNGVTFMDRNLGALYTGKNNILTGGMNYQWGRKDPFPGTSSLEVNDVERKLYDIENNEVSLEKIAAPSGDNRPNSVENPMTYYTANGNWANSNINFWDRGGEKGIVDPCPRGWRVPKNRSVWSGLSEDLKYRAVEEGGLNWDKDGYDNGFYPSAGFREATSGNSKISGKVGYYWTSEITDNSTNAYCLFFGVHEINLRDRRALKAQANSVRCVKE
;
A
#
# COMPACT_ATOMS: atom_id res chain seq x y z
N MET A 1 41.19 -53.56 65.96
CA MET A 1 39.93 -53.80 65.23
C MET A 1 38.99 -52.59 65.10
N ARG A 2 38.87 -51.67 66.07
CA ARG A 2 37.94 -50.51 66.01
C ARG A 2 38.26 -49.40 64.98
N THR A 3 39.51 -49.28 64.52
CA THR A 3 39.93 -48.20 63.60
C THR A 3 39.74 -48.54 62.11
N LEU A 4 39.75 -49.83 61.75
CA LEU A 4 39.58 -50.28 60.38
C LEU A 4 38.11 -50.20 59.93
N THR A 5 37.18 -50.58 60.81
CA THR A 5 35.73 -50.50 60.56
C THR A 5 35.24 -49.06 60.40
N ARG A 6 35.84 -48.09 61.10
CA ARG A 6 35.47 -46.68 60.98
C ARG A 6 35.89 -46.05 59.66
N LYS A 7 37.04 -46.47 59.10
CA LYS A 7 37.52 -46.03 57.78
C LYS A 7 36.68 -46.63 56.65
N ILE A 8 36.33 -47.91 56.75
CA ILE A 8 35.48 -48.58 55.74
C ILE A 8 34.08 -47.98 55.73
N LEU A 9 33.51 -47.68 56.91
CA LEU A 9 32.21 -47.01 57.01
C LEU A 9 32.25 -45.59 56.46
N PHE A 10 33.32 -44.82 56.72
CA PHE A 10 33.48 -43.48 56.12
C PHE A 10 33.59 -43.52 54.60
N VAL A 11 34.33 -44.49 54.05
CA VAL A 11 34.46 -44.66 52.59
C VAL A 11 33.13 -45.07 51.98
N LEU A 12 32.39 -45.99 52.60
CA LEU A 12 31.06 -46.40 52.14
C LEU A 12 30.04 -45.25 52.20
N VAL A 13 30.07 -44.43 53.26
CA VAL A 13 29.21 -43.25 53.37
C VAL A 13 29.58 -42.20 52.32
N TYR A 14 30.87 -41.96 52.06
CA TYR A 14 31.30 -41.04 51.00
C TYR A 14 30.94 -41.54 49.61
N PHE A 15 31.02 -42.86 49.38
CA PHE A 15 30.64 -43.50 48.12
C PHE A 15 29.12 -43.47 47.91
N LEU A 16 28.33 -43.70 48.97
CA LEU A 16 26.87 -43.52 48.95
C LEU A 16 26.49 -42.07 48.69
N ILE A 17 27.13 -41.10 49.35
CA ILE A 17 26.91 -39.67 49.08
C ILE A 17 27.26 -39.35 47.61
N ALA A 18 28.36 -39.87 47.07
CA ALA A 18 28.74 -39.65 45.67
C ALA A 18 27.74 -40.27 44.66
N ILE A 19 27.08 -41.39 45.00
CA ILE A 19 26.04 -42.01 44.17
C ILE A 19 24.72 -41.20 44.24
N PHE A 20 24.43 -40.55 45.36
CA PHE A 20 23.23 -39.71 45.52
C PHE A 20 23.42 -38.24 45.07
N TYR A 21 24.64 -37.81 44.75
CA TYR A 21 24.94 -36.52 44.11
C TYR A 21 25.05 -36.69 42.59
N SER A 22 23.97 -37.06 41.91
CA SER A 22 23.88 -36.89 40.46
C SER A 22 23.65 -35.41 40.15
N THR A 23 24.73 -34.64 39.95
CA THR A 23 24.59 -33.30 39.35
C THR A 23 24.03 -33.46 37.94
N PRO A 24 22.94 -32.78 37.55
CA PRO A 24 22.51 -32.79 36.16
C PRO A 24 23.62 -32.18 35.29
N LEU A 25 24.25 -33.01 34.46
CA LEU A 25 25.18 -32.56 33.42
C LEU A 25 24.35 -31.90 32.32
N ILE A 26 24.16 -30.59 32.42
CA ILE A 26 23.62 -29.78 31.32
C ILE A 26 24.81 -29.42 30.44
N SER A 27 25.03 -30.17 29.35
CA SER A 27 26.09 -29.86 28.37
C SER A 27 25.47 -29.42 27.05
N GLN A 28 26.01 -28.34 26.49
CA GLN A 28 25.87 -28.05 25.06
C GLN A 28 26.78 -29.03 24.30
N VAL A 29 26.37 -29.46 23.10
CA VAL A 29 27.15 -30.42 22.30
C VAL A 29 27.29 -29.93 20.86
N THR A 30 28.53 -29.86 20.38
CA THR A 30 28.83 -29.75 18.94
C THR A 30 29.04 -31.16 18.39
N ILE A 31 28.33 -31.51 17.32
CA ILE A 31 28.48 -32.80 16.63
C ILE A 31 29.03 -32.52 15.23
N GLY A 32 30.11 -33.22 14.87
CA GLY A 32 30.82 -33.06 13.60
C GLY A 32 32.19 -32.39 13.72
N MET A 33 32.48 -31.70 14.83
CA MET A 33 33.78 -31.08 15.10
C MET A 33 34.08 -31.01 16.60
N GLY A 34 35.37 -31.05 16.98
CA GLY A 34 35.83 -30.96 18.38
C GLY A 34 35.84 -29.55 18.99
N ALA A 35 35.04 -28.62 18.48
CA ALA A 35 34.99 -27.24 18.93
C ALA A 35 33.92 -27.02 20.03
N ALA A 36 34.19 -26.06 20.92
CA ALA A 36 33.22 -25.67 21.94
C ALA A 36 31.95 -25.10 21.29
N PRO A 37 30.76 -25.53 21.72
CA PRO A 37 29.50 -25.04 21.16
C PRO A 37 29.31 -23.55 21.44
N SER A 38 28.58 -22.87 20.55
CA SER A 38 28.13 -21.50 20.77
C SER A 38 27.37 -21.41 22.10
N LYS A 39 27.62 -20.36 22.89
CA LYS A 39 26.94 -20.11 24.17
C LYS A 39 25.41 -20.08 24.06
N THR A 40 24.88 -19.85 22.86
CA THR A 40 23.44 -19.79 22.57
C THR A 40 22.85 -21.11 22.04
N GLY A 41 23.67 -22.10 21.68
CA GLY A 41 23.23 -23.34 21.04
C GLY A 41 23.28 -24.53 21.99
N LEU A 42 22.14 -25.17 22.27
CA LEU A 42 22.10 -26.42 23.03
C LEU A 42 22.64 -27.62 22.22
N LEU A 43 22.41 -27.61 20.91
CA LEU A 43 22.91 -28.59 19.94
C LEU A 43 23.40 -27.84 18.70
N GLN A 44 24.64 -28.12 18.27
CA GLN A 44 25.25 -27.46 17.11
C GLN A 44 25.82 -28.52 16.15
N LEU A 45 25.47 -28.41 14.87
CA LEU A 45 25.95 -29.30 13.79
C LEU A 45 26.87 -28.51 12.86
N LYS A 46 28.16 -28.83 12.87
CA LYS A 46 29.20 -28.16 12.08
C LYS A 46 30.32 -29.14 11.73
N ASP A 47 30.92 -28.99 10.55
CA ASP A 47 32.14 -29.73 10.15
C ASP A 47 33.39 -28.84 10.02
N GLN A 48 33.20 -27.52 9.95
CA GLN A 48 34.27 -26.53 9.98
C GLN A 48 33.89 -25.28 10.78
N GLU A 49 34.90 -24.54 11.26
CA GLU A 49 34.69 -23.21 11.83
C GLU A 49 34.18 -22.26 10.74
N SER A 50 33.50 -21.19 11.14
CA SER A 50 32.98 -20.21 10.18
C SER A 50 34.12 -19.63 9.36
N ASP A 51 34.07 -19.83 8.05
CA ASP A 51 34.98 -19.16 7.11
C ASP A 51 34.57 -17.70 6.86
N GLU A 52 35.20 -17.04 5.89
CA GLU A 52 34.95 -15.63 5.55
C GLU A 52 33.51 -15.38 5.08
N ASP A 53 32.83 -16.41 4.56
CA ASP A 53 31.43 -16.38 4.15
C ASP A 53 30.47 -16.96 5.23
N ASN A 54 31.00 -17.22 6.44
CA ASN A 54 30.29 -17.79 7.59
C ASN A 54 29.76 -19.22 7.37
N ILE A 55 30.36 -19.98 6.45
CA ILE A 55 30.00 -21.38 6.18
C ILE A 55 30.62 -22.28 7.24
N THR A 56 29.79 -23.13 7.86
CA THR A 56 30.20 -24.02 8.97
C THR A 56 29.94 -25.50 8.69
N SER A 57 29.48 -25.83 7.47
CA SER A 57 29.31 -27.19 6.98
C SER A 57 29.54 -27.27 5.47
N THR A 58 30.44 -28.13 5.01
CA THR A 58 30.73 -28.36 3.57
C THR A 58 30.44 -29.79 3.12
N THR A 59 30.28 -30.71 4.07
CA THR A 59 30.13 -32.15 3.83
C THR A 59 28.70 -32.66 4.01
N GLY A 60 27.82 -31.91 4.68
CA GLY A 60 26.43 -32.34 4.88
C GLY A 60 25.58 -31.42 5.77
N GLY A 61 24.45 -31.96 6.26
CA GLY A 61 23.50 -31.25 7.11
C GLY A 61 22.69 -32.20 7.99
N PHE A 62 21.70 -31.67 8.70
CA PHE A 62 20.80 -32.47 9.53
C PHE A 62 19.72 -33.15 8.68
N ILE A 63 19.63 -34.48 8.75
CA ILE A 63 18.55 -35.23 8.11
C ILE A 63 17.48 -35.54 9.15
N LEU A 64 16.28 -34.99 8.95
CA LEU A 64 15.09 -35.34 9.74
C LEU A 64 14.58 -36.75 9.41
N PRO A 65 13.93 -37.44 10.36
CA PRO A 65 13.19 -38.66 10.06
C PRO A 65 12.18 -38.43 8.93
N ARG A 66 12.27 -39.24 7.87
CA ARG A 66 11.34 -39.20 6.75
C ARG A 66 10.10 -40.03 7.06
N VAL A 67 8.92 -39.42 7.01
CA VAL A 67 7.69 -40.03 7.50
C VAL A 67 6.55 -39.81 6.51
N ALA A 68 5.57 -40.69 6.50
CA ALA A 68 4.33 -40.51 5.74
C ALA A 68 3.22 -40.15 6.72
N LEU A 69 3.00 -38.84 6.94
CA LEU A 69 1.93 -38.37 7.81
C LEU A 69 0.59 -38.81 7.24
N LYS A 70 -0.36 -39.19 8.11
CA LYS A 70 -1.69 -39.62 7.69
C LYS A 70 -2.77 -38.57 7.90
N ASP A 71 -2.65 -37.76 8.95
CA ASP A 71 -3.58 -36.70 9.31
C ASP A 71 -2.81 -35.60 10.04
N ILE A 72 -3.18 -34.34 9.82
CA ILE A 72 -2.52 -33.19 10.45
C ILE A 72 -2.83 -33.10 11.95
N TYR A 73 -3.97 -33.63 12.41
CA TYR A 73 -4.42 -33.54 13.80
C TYR A 73 -4.07 -34.78 14.64
N THR A 74 -3.47 -35.78 14.01
CA THR A 74 -3.08 -37.03 14.69
C THR A 74 -1.58 -37.28 14.70
N LEU A 75 -1.12 -38.03 15.70
CA LEU A 75 0.25 -38.53 15.77
C LEU A 75 0.46 -39.75 14.86
N GLU A 76 -0.44 -40.06 13.94
CA GLU A 76 -0.21 -41.13 12.99
C GLU A 76 0.90 -40.76 11.98
N PRO A 77 1.80 -41.68 11.66
CA PRO A 77 1.74 -43.13 11.90
C PRO A 77 2.38 -43.60 13.22
N PHE A 78 2.79 -42.70 14.11
CA PHE A 78 3.57 -43.02 15.31
C PHE A 78 2.74 -43.60 16.45
N VAL A 79 1.51 -43.10 16.65
CA VAL A 79 0.60 -43.54 17.72
C VAL A 79 -0.80 -43.73 17.15
N ASP A 80 -1.44 -44.84 17.53
CA ASP A 80 -2.84 -45.11 17.19
C ASP A 80 -3.77 -44.15 17.97
N PRO A 81 -4.66 -43.39 17.30
CA PRO A 81 -5.62 -42.52 17.96
C PRO A 81 -6.58 -43.24 18.93
N ALA A 82 -6.72 -44.57 18.83
CA ALA A 82 -7.53 -45.39 19.72
C ALA A 82 -6.84 -45.75 21.06
N ASP A 83 -5.57 -45.37 21.25
CA ASP A 83 -4.85 -45.64 22.50
C ASP A 83 -5.42 -44.82 23.68
N ASN A 84 -5.61 -45.47 24.84
CA ASN A 84 -6.15 -44.83 26.04
C ASN A 84 -5.25 -43.71 26.58
N GLU A 85 -3.95 -43.74 26.27
CA GLU A 85 -2.96 -42.74 26.69
C GLU A 85 -2.66 -41.71 25.59
N TYR A 86 -3.39 -41.73 24.46
CA TYR A 86 -3.14 -40.87 23.30
C TYR A 86 -2.99 -39.38 23.63
N GLN A 87 -3.80 -38.86 24.56
CA GLN A 87 -3.73 -37.46 25.00
C GLN A 87 -2.43 -37.12 25.75
N ASN A 88 -1.85 -38.08 26.46
CA ASN A 88 -0.53 -37.90 27.09
C ASN A 88 0.55 -37.87 26.01
N TYR A 89 0.49 -38.78 25.03
CA TYR A 89 1.43 -38.79 23.90
C TYR A 89 1.37 -37.50 23.07
N LYS A 90 0.20 -36.92 22.82
CA LYS A 90 0.06 -35.59 22.18
C LYS A 90 0.86 -34.52 22.92
N ARG A 91 0.81 -34.51 24.26
CA ARG A 91 1.49 -33.52 25.11
C ARG A 91 3.00 -33.75 25.18
N GLU A 92 3.43 -35.01 25.27
CA GLU A 92 4.85 -35.36 25.37
C GLU A 92 5.60 -35.20 24.04
N SER A 93 4.88 -35.27 22.93
CA SER A 93 5.46 -35.18 21.58
C SER A 93 5.61 -33.74 21.07
N VAL A 94 5.24 -32.71 21.86
CA VAL A 94 5.38 -31.29 21.48
C VAL A 94 6.83 -30.98 21.13
N GLY A 95 7.05 -30.37 19.96
CA GLY A 95 8.38 -30.06 19.44
C GLY A 95 9.03 -31.17 18.62
N THR A 96 8.35 -32.31 18.42
CA THR A 96 8.83 -33.36 17.50
C THR A 96 8.88 -32.81 16.07
N MET A 97 10.02 -32.97 15.39
CA MET A 97 10.22 -32.52 14.01
C MET A 97 10.46 -33.71 13.07
N VAL A 98 9.82 -33.68 11.90
CA VAL A 98 9.91 -34.73 10.88
C VAL A 98 9.91 -34.13 9.47
N TYR A 99 10.36 -34.90 8.48
CA TYR A 99 10.20 -34.55 7.06
C TYR A 99 9.14 -35.45 6.44
N ASN A 100 7.97 -34.89 6.13
CA ASN A 100 6.90 -35.61 5.46
C ASN A 100 7.24 -35.84 3.98
N VAL A 101 7.00 -37.05 3.48
CA VAL A 101 7.33 -37.43 2.08
C VAL A 101 6.12 -37.69 1.19
N VAL A 102 4.90 -37.65 1.74
CA VAL A 102 3.66 -37.94 0.99
C VAL A 102 2.81 -36.70 0.78
N VAL A 103 1.92 -36.75 -0.22
CA VAL A 103 0.90 -35.73 -0.46
C VAL A 103 -0.44 -36.31 -0.01
N LEU A 104 -1.13 -35.66 0.93
CA LEU A 104 -2.53 -35.92 1.26
C LEU A 104 -3.31 -34.59 1.15
N PRO A 105 -3.96 -34.34 0.00
CA PRO A 105 -4.69 -33.09 -0.22
C PRO A 105 -5.92 -32.99 0.71
N PRO A 106 -6.29 -31.78 1.17
CA PRO A 106 -5.68 -30.49 0.83
C PRO A 106 -4.50 -30.08 1.74
N ASP A 107 -4.30 -30.73 2.90
CA ASP A 107 -3.56 -30.13 4.02
C ASP A 107 -2.12 -30.65 4.23
N ILE A 108 -1.74 -31.77 3.61
CA ILE A 108 -0.41 -32.39 3.79
C ILE A 108 0.34 -32.44 2.47
N VAL A 109 1.51 -31.82 2.46
CA VAL A 109 2.46 -31.83 1.33
C VAL A 109 3.83 -32.31 1.80
N PRO A 110 4.72 -32.74 0.91
CA PRO A 110 6.10 -33.03 1.28
C PRO A 110 6.79 -31.80 1.87
N GLY A 111 7.43 -31.93 3.02
CA GLY A 111 8.01 -30.79 3.72
C GLY A 111 8.39 -31.08 5.17
N ILE A 112 8.99 -30.10 5.84
CA ILE A 112 9.34 -30.21 7.26
C ILE A 112 8.08 -29.91 8.08
N TYR A 113 7.76 -30.75 9.05
CA TYR A 113 6.69 -30.53 10.00
C TYR A 113 7.21 -30.58 11.43
N PHE A 114 6.62 -29.80 12.32
CA PHE A 114 6.76 -29.97 13.76
C PHE A 114 5.41 -30.14 14.43
N TRP A 115 5.37 -30.88 15.53
CA TRP A 115 4.16 -31.08 16.31
C TRP A 115 4.01 -29.98 17.37
N ASP A 116 2.91 -29.22 17.34
CA ASP A 116 2.65 -28.12 18.28
C ASP A 116 1.91 -28.56 19.57
N GLY A 117 1.49 -29.82 19.65
CA GLY A 117 0.68 -30.38 20.74
C GLY A 117 -0.75 -30.72 20.30
N GLU A 118 -1.23 -30.08 19.24
CA GLU A 118 -2.57 -30.29 18.71
C GLU A 118 -2.54 -30.81 17.27
N ARG A 119 -1.59 -30.33 16.46
CA ARG A 119 -1.42 -30.65 15.04
C ARG A 119 0.03 -30.60 14.56
N TRP A 120 0.28 -31.20 13.40
CA TRP A 120 1.50 -31.05 12.62
C TRP A 120 1.47 -29.72 11.86
N VAL A 121 2.44 -28.86 12.13
CA VAL A 121 2.62 -27.55 11.49
C VAL A 121 3.79 -27.62 10.52
N ASN A 122 3.57 -27.26 9.26
CA ASN A 122 4.64 -27.21 8.25
C ASN A 122 5.57 -26.01 8.50
N VAL A 123 6.89 -26.23 8.52
CA VAL A 123 7.93 -25.23 8.80
C VAL A 123 8.37 -24.46 7.56
N ILE A 124 8.12 -25.01 6.36
CA ILE A 124 8.49 -24.40 5.08
C ILE A 124 7.33 -24.55 4.11
N SER A 125 6.25 -23.81 4.34
CA SER A 125 5.63 -23.17 3.19
C SER A 125 6.35 -21.83 3.02
N THR A 126 7.23 -21.73 2.02
CA THR A 126 7.15 -20.52 1.21
C THR A 126 5.69 -20.40 0.89
N ASN A 127 5.05 -19.39 1.47
CA ASN A 127 3.75 -18.96 1.05
C ASN A 127 3.83 -18.74 -0.47
N VAL A 128 3.50 -19.76 -1.27
CA VAL A 128 2.38 -19.58 -2.17
C VAL A 128 1.21 -19.45 -1.21
N THR A 129 1.09 -18.27 -0.61
CA THR A 129 -0.19 -17.75 -0.22
C THR A 129 -1.04 -18.05 -1.45
N GLU A 130 -2.18 -18.72 -1.26
CA GLU A 130 -3.29 -18.34 -2.13
C GLU A 130 -3.21 -16.81 -2.20
N PRO A 131 -3.00 -16.21 -3.40
CA PRO A 131 -2.78 -14.78 -3.50
C PRO A 131 -3.85 -14.14 -2.62
N ASP A 132 -3.44 -13.29 -1.67
CA ASP A 132 -4.35 -12.72 -0.68
C ASP A 132 -5.66 -12.39 -1.39
N PRO A 133 -6.81 -12.87 -0.88
CA PRO A 133 -8.06 -12.82 -1.61
C PRO A 133 -8.22 -11.41 -2.15
N PRO A 134 -8.50 -11.24 -3.46
CA PRO A 134 -8.47 -9.92 -4.06
C PRO A 134 -9.32 -8.95 -3.25
N GLN A 135 -8.74 -7.80 -2.95
CA GLN A 135 -9.48 -6.78 -2.22
C GLN A 135 -10.67 -6.36 -3.08
N THR A 136 -11.88 -6.49 -2.55
CA THR A 136 -13.13 -6.04 -3.19
C THR A 136 -13.77 -4.94 -2.35
N PRO A 137 -13.12 -3.77 -2.19
CA PRO A 137 -13.53 -2.74 -1.22
C PRO A 137 -14.94 -2.17 -1.45
N ASP A 138 -15.52 -2.40 -2.63
CA ASP A 138 -16.83 -1.88 -3.03
C ASP A 138 -17.92 -2.96 -3.13
N ASP A 139 -17.64 -4.21 -2.79
CA ASP A 139 -18.66 -5.25 -2.83
C ASP A 139 -19.83 -4.92 -1.90
N GLY A 140 -21.05 -4.92 -2.45
CA GLY A 140 -22.27 -4.55 -1.72
C GLY A 140 -22.51 -3.05 -1.56
N LEU A 141 -21.68 -2.20 -2.17
CA LEU A 141 -21.70 -0.74 -1.98
C LEU A 141 -22.16 0.02 -3.24
N TYR A 142 -22.79 -0.70 -4.17
CA TYR A 142 -23.35 -0.19 -5.41
C TYR A 142 -24.61 -0.97 -5.80
N ASN A 143 -25.43 -0.38 -6.66
CA ASN A 143 -26.69 -0.95 -7.13
C ASN A 143 -26.56 -1.35 -8.61
N SER A 144 -27.15 -2.49 -9.00
CA SER A 144 -27.22 -2.91 -10.39
C SER A 144 -28.05 -1.96 -11.26
N ASN A 145 -28.97 -1.20 -10.66
CA ASN A 145 -29.65 -0.09 -11.32
C ASN A 145 -28.66 1.07 -11.53
N ILE A 146 -28.29 1.32 -12.79
CA ILE A 146 -27.35 2.36 -13.19
C ILE A 146 -27.80 3.77 -12.77
N ASP A 147 -29.10 4.02 -12.60
CA ASP A 147 -29.66 5.32 -12.24
C ASP A 147 -29.66 5.58 -10.72
N ASP A 148 -29.20 4.62 -9.92
CA ASP A 148 -29.10 4.79 -8.47
C ASP A 148 -27.98 5.79 -8.13
N PRO A 149 -28.26 6.86 -7.36
CA PRO A 149 -27.24 7.82 -6.93
C PRO A 149 -26.11 7.21 -6.10
N LEU A 150 -26.33 6.06 -5.44
CA LEU A 150 -25.30 5.32 -4.70
C LEU A 150 -24.11 4.96 -5.60
N ASN A 151 -24.36 4.67 -6.88
CA ASN A 151 -23.28 4.35 -7.82
C ASN A 151 -22.30 5.51 -8.03
N LEU A 152 -22.75 6.75 -7.80
CA LEU A 152 -21.93 7.95 -7.87
C LEU A 152 -21.08 8.20 -6.61
N THR A 153 -21.23 7.39 -5.55
CA THR A 153 -20.42 7.52 -4.32
C THR A 153 -19.18 6.62 -4.33
N LEU A 154 -19.09 5.68 -5.27
CA LEU A 154 -17.90 4.83 -5.45
C LEU A 154 -16.63 5.69 -5.66
N PRO A 155 -15.48 5.30 -5.10
CA PRO A 155 -14.28 6.12 -5.09
C PRO A 155 -13.57 6.15 -6.45
N ASN A 156 -12.71 7.15 -6.64
CA ASN A 156 -11.89 7.30 -7.84
C ASN A 156 -10.45 6.84 -7.64
N SER A 157 -10.08 6.56 -6.40
CA SER A 157 -8.76 6.11 -6.01
C SER A 157 -8.83 4.99 -5.00
N TYR A 158 -7.91 4.04 -5.10
CA TYR A 158 -7.80 2.91 -4.19
C TYR A 158 -6.39 2.86 -3.63
N LEU A 159 -6.28 2.69 -2.32
CA LEU A 159 -5.03 2.24 -1.70
C LEU A 159 -4.97 0.73 -1.84
N LEU A 160 -3.78 0.22 -2.15
CA LEU A 160 -3.54 -1.21 -2.30
C LEU A 160 -2.18 -1.53 -1.72
N GLN A 161 -2.11 -2.57 -0.89
CA GLN A 161 -0.83 -3.06 -0.39
C GLN A 161 -0.01 -3.68 -1.54
N GLN A 162 1.30 -3.56 -1.46
CA GLN A 162 2.22 -4.12 -2.46
C GLN A 162 1.99 -5.62 -2.63
N GLY A 163 2.06 -6.11 -3.88
CA GLY A 163 1.89 -7.52 -4.22
C GLY A 163 0.45 -8.06 -4.18
N HIS A 164 -0.52 -7.29 -3.69
CA HIS A 164 -1.90 -7.74 -3.53
C HIS A 164 -2.75 -7.48 -4.79
N PRO A 165 -3.73 -8.36 -5.10
CA PRO A 165 -4.70 -8.11 -6.15
C PRO A 165 -5.86 -7.23 -5.66
N LEU A 166 -6.43 -6.46 -6.60
CA LEU A 166 -7.56 -5.56 -6.36
C LEU A 166 -8.65 -5.79 -7.41
N ILE A 167 -9.91 -5.81 -6.98
CA ILE A 167 -11.08 -5.92 -7.85
C ILE A 167 -11.98 -4.69 -7.65
N ILE A 168 -12.26 -3.98 -8.76
CA ILE A 168 -13.04 -2.74 -8.76
C ILE A 168 -14.28 -2.89 -9.68
N PRO A 169 -15.49 -2.50 -9.26
CA PRO A 169 -16.65 -2.49 -10.14
C PRO A 169 -16.57 -1.37 -11.19
N VAL A 170 -16.99 -1.65 -12.43
CA VAL A 170 -17.03 -0.63 -13.50
C VAL A 170 -18.20 0.34 -13.37
N MET A 171 -19.15 0.04 -12.47
CA MET A 171 -20.43 0.74 -12.31
C MET A 171 -20.29 2.26 -12.15
N LYS A 172 -19.25 2.74 -11.44
CA LYS A 172 -19.01 4.18 -11.26
C LYS A 172 -18.89 4.93 -12.58
N GLY A 173 -18.15 4.36 -13.53
CA GLY A 173 -17.96 4.95 -14.85
C GLY A 173 -19.27 5.05 -15.61
N TYR A 174 -20.01 3.95 -15.69
CA TYR A 174 -21.32 3.87 -16.33
C TYR A 174 -22.33 4.86 -15.73
N ALA A 175 -22.46 4.86 -14.39
CA ALA A 175 -23.36 5.76 -13.69
C ALA A 175 -22.99 7.24 -13.88
N THR A 176 -21.69 7.58 -13.81
CA THR A 176 -21.25 8.97 -13.99
C THR A 176 -21.52 9.46 -15.40
N TRP A 177 -21.25 8.62 -16.40
CA TRP A 177 -21.61 8.95 -17.77
C TRP A 177 -23.11 9.20 -17.87
N LYS A 178 -23.94 8.20 -17.59
CA LYS A 178 -25.39 8.29 -17.77
C LYS A 178 -26.04 9.44 -16.99
N GLN A 179 -25.64 9.65 -15.73
CA GLN A 179 -26.32 10.58 -14.84
C GLN A 179 -25.73 12.00 -14.84
N VAL A 180 -24.48 12.20 -15.28
CA VAL A 180 -23.74 13.46 -15.03
C VAL A 180 -23.11 14.04 -16.30
N LEU A 181 -22.55 13.20 -17.16
CA LEU A 181 -21.83 13.62 -18.36
C LEU A 181 -22.68 13.56 -19.63
N ASP A 182 -23.87 12.96 -19.54
CA ASP A 182 -24.89 12.83 -20.59
C ASP A 182 -24.31 12.34 -21.93
N PRO A 183 -23.75 11.11 -21.99
CA PRO A 183 -23.41 10.52 -23.26
C PRO A 183 -24.68 10.21 -24.05
N GLU A 184 -24.57 10.11 -25.36
CA GLU A 184 -25.58 9.37 -26.10
C GLU A 184 -25.57 7.92 -25.59
N GLU A 185 -26.74 7.33 -25.32
CA GLU A 185 -26.83 5.98 -24.71
C GLU A 185 -26.05 4.92 -25.51
N SER A 186 -25.86 5.14 -26.82
CA SER A 186 -25.00 4.37 -27.72
C SER A 186 -23.52 4.34 -27.32
N ASP A 187 -23.00 5.37 -26.64
CA ASP A 187 -21.59 5.49 -26.27
C ASP A 187 -21.21 4.54 -25.11
N LEU A 188 -22.20 3.98 -24.41
CA LEU A 188 -22.02 2.99 -23.36
C LEU A 188 -22.27 1.56 -23.84
N VAL A 189 -22.57 1.38 -25.14
CA VAL A 189 -22.81 0.08 -25.77
C VAL A 189 -21.60 -0.31 -26.61
N GLY A 190 -21.02 -1.47 -26.33
CA GLY A 190 -19.87 -1.96 -27.08
C GLY A 190 -19.07 -2.99 -26.32
N LYS A 191 -17.96 -3.42 -26.93
CA LYS A 191 -17.03 -4.33 -26.28
C LYS A 191 -16.29 -3.59 -25.18
N LEU A 192 -16.42 -4.07 -23.94
CA LEU A 192 -15.67 -3.57 -22.81
C LEU A 192 -14.27 -4.18 -22.79
N THR A 193 -13.25 -3.35 -22.60
CA THR A 193 -11.87 -3.79 -22.35
C THR A 193 -11.25 -2.97 -21.23
N THR A 194 -10.08 -3.41 -20.77
CA THR A 194 -9.31 -2.77 -19.71
C THR A 194 -7.93 -2.38 -20.22
N LYS A 195 -7.33 -1.34 -19.63
CA LYS A 195 -5.97 -0.90 -19.98
C LYS A 195 -5.27 -0.26 -18.79
N LEU A 196 -3.97 -0.57 -18.63
CA LEU A 196 -3.06 0.28 -17.89
C LEU A 196 -2.74 1.52 -18.73
N LEU A 197 -3.15 2.68 -18.27
CA LEU A 197 -2.90 3.94 -18.96
C LEU A 197 -1.47 4.40 -18.71
N TRP A 198 -1.04 4.35 -17.45
CA TRP A 198 0.36 4.52 -17.07
C TRP A 198 0.64 3.96 -15.67
N GLN A 199 1.90 3.64 -15.40
CA GLN A 199 2.46 3.33 -14.08
C GLN A 199 3.71 4.17 -13.79
N SER A 200 3.95 4.51 -12.52
CA SER A 200 5.07 5.40 -12.11
C SER A 200 6.42 4.71 -12.00
N LYS A 201 6.43 3.37 -11.97
CA LYS A 201 7.62 2.52 -11.95
C LYS A 201 7.38 1.34 -12.90
N GLN A 202 8.45 0.86 -13.51
CA GLN A 202 8.41 -0.37 -14.28
C GLN A 202 8.10 -1.54 -13.34
N ASN A 203 7.38 -2.54 -13.84
CA ASN A 203 6.95 -3.72 -13.08
C ASN A 203 6.18 -3.35 -11.80
N LEU A 204 5.26 -2.38 -11.89
CA LEU A 204 4.34 -2.08 -10.79
C LEU A 204 3.05 -2.91 -10.94
N ILE A 205 2.46 -2.91 -12.14
CA ILE A 205 1.26 -3.68 -12.49
C ILE A 205 1.65 -4.91 -13.31
N LYS A 206 1.17 -6.09 -12.90
CA LYS A 206 1.33 -7.37 -13.60
C LYS A 206 0.32 -7.53 -14.73
N SER A 207 -0.95 -7.27 -14.42
CA SER A 207 -2.07 -7.50 -15.33
C SER A 207 -3.24 -6.57 -14.99
N VAL A 208 -4.06 -6.28 -16.00
CA VAL A 208 -5.33 -5.57 -15.86
C VAL A 208 -6.37 -6.23 -16.76
N GLU A 209 -7.34 -6.92 -16.16
CA GLU A 209 -8.26 -7.79 -16.90
C GLU A 209 -9.70 -7.65 -16.37
N LEU A 210 -10.67 -8.06 -17.20
CA LEU A 210 -12.07 -8.17 -16.75
C LEU A 210 -12.28 -9.43 -15.92
N TYR A 211 -12.64 -9.24 -14.65
CA TYR A 211 -12.89 -10.34 -13.73
C TYR A 211 -14.20 -11.07 -14.08
N GLY A 212 -14.07 -12.29 -14.56
CA GLY A 212 -15.22 -13.09 -15.02
C GLY A 212 -15.78 -12.65 -16.38
N GLY A 213 -14.99 -11.92 -17.18
CA GLY A 213 -15.33 -11.52 -18.55
C GLY A 213 -16.19 -10.25 -18.64
N ASP A 214 -16.53 -9.89 -19.88
CA ASP A 214 -17.38 -8.73 -20.19
C ASP A 214 -18.85 -9.02 -19.85
N LYS A 215 -19.37 -8.26 -18.88
CA LYS A 215 -20.77 -8.24 -18.43
C LYS A 215 -21.35 -6.82 -18.54
N GLY A 216 -20.78 -5.97 -19.40
CA GLY A 216 -21.15 -4.56 -19.51
C GLY A 216 -20.99 -3.81 -18.19
N LYS A 217 -22.04 -3.07 -17.78
CA LYS A 217 -22.07 -2.28 -16.53
C LYS A 217 -21.83 -3.09 -15.25
N ASP A 218 -22.09 -4.40 -15.28
CA ASP A 218 -21.95 -5.30 -14.12
C ASP A 218 -20.56 -5.98 -14.08
N SER A 219 -19.65 -5.59 -14.97
CA SER A 219 -18.27 -6.08 -15.00
C SER A 219 -17.46 -5.56 -13.81
N LYS A 220 -16.37 -6.27 -13.50
CA LYS A 220 -15.36 -5.82 -12.55
C LYS A 220 -13.98 -5.90 -13.21
N VAL A 221 -13.08 -5.02 -12.81
CA VAL A 221 -11.68 -5.03 -13.26
C VAL A 221 -10.84 -5.68 -12.17
N LYS A 222 -10.05 -6.70 -12.52
CA LYS A 222 -9.01 -7.27 -11.66
C LYS A 222 -7.67 -6.63 -12.03
N ILE A 223 -6.95 -6.18 -11.02
CA ILE A 223 -5.61 -5.61 -11.13
C ILE A 223 -4.69 -6.46 -10.27
N GLU A 224 -3.61 -6.95 -10.86
CA GLU A 224 -2.56 -7.68 -10.13
C GLU A 224 -1.30 -6.83 -10.08
N THR A 225 -0.64 -6.81 -8.94
CA THR A 225 0.53 -5.96 -8.69
C THR A 225 1.76 -6.78 -8.35
N TYR A 226 2.94 -6.24 -8.65
CA TYR A 226 4.19 -6.72 -8.06
C TYR A 226 4.36 -6.16 -6.65
N ASP A 227 5.34 -6.68 -5.92
CA ASP A 227 5.72 -6.19 -4.59
C ASP A 227 6.57 -4.92 -4.70
N VAL A 228 5.97 -3.87 -5.24
CA VAL A 228 6.60 -2.57 -5.50
C VAL A 228 5.58 -1.47 -5.19
N ASP A 229 6.02 -0.41 -4.51
CA ASP A 229 5.20 0.77 -4.23
C ASP A 229 5.20 1.76 -5.41
N GLY A 230 4.08 2.42 -5.63
CA GLY A 230 3.93 3.30 -6.78
C GLY A 230 2.53 3.83 -7.00
N ASN A 231 2.36 4.48 -8.13
CA ASN A 231 1.08 4.98 -8.61
C ASN A 231 0.82 4.43 -10.00
N ALA A 232 -0.44 4.09 -10.28
CA ALA A 232 -0.88 3.71 -11.61
C ALA A 232 -2.24 4.34 -11.91
N VAL A 233 -2.54 4.50 -13.19
CA VAL A 233 -3.89 4.82 -13.65
C VAL A 233 -4.37 3.71 -14.55
N VAL A 234 -5.48 3.09 -14.15
CA VAL A 234 -6.11 1.99 -14.86
C VAL A 234 -7.46 2.46 -15.38
N GLY A 235 -7.81 2.10 -16.61
CA GLY A 235 -9.08 2.49 -17.21
C GLY A 235 -9.84 1.36 -17.87
N ILE A 236 -11.15 1.58 -18.01
CA ILE A 236 -12.02 0.80 -18.89
C ILE A 236 -12.22 1.53 -20.21
N LEU A 237 -12.38 0.77 -21.27
CA LEU A 237 -12.63 1.27 -22.60
C LEU A 237 -13.87 0.58 -23.18
N ILE A 238 -14.69 1.35 -23.87
CA ILE A 238 -15.80 0.84 -24.68
C ILE A 238 -15.46 1.15 -26.13
N ASN A 239 -15.36 0.13 -26.96
CA ASN A 239 -14.95 0.26 -28.37
C ASN A 239 -13.60 1.01 -28.56
N GLY A 240 -12.67 0.86 -27.60
CA GLY A 240 -11.34 1.47 -27.65
C GLY A 240 -11.27 2.91 -27.14
N VAL A 241 -12.37 3.51 -26.69
CA VAL A 241 -12.39 4.84 -26.06
C VAL A 241 -12.48 4.67 -24.55
N VAL A 242 -11.60 5.34 -23.78
CA VAL A 242 -11.65 5.28 -22.32
C VAL A 242 -12.97 5.87 -21.85
N LYS A 243 -13.68 5.18 -20.97
CA LYS A 243 -14.92 5.69 -20.36
C LYS A 243 -14.75 5.94 -18.87
N TRP A 244 -13.79 5.32 -18.22
CA TRP A 244 -13.47 5.69 -16.84
C TRP A 244 -12.08 5.24 -16.49
N SER A 245 -11.50 5.87 -15.48
CA SER A 245 -10.19 5.52 -14.96
C SER A 245 -10.12 5.78 -13.47
N TRP A 246 -9.29 4.99 -12.80
CA TRP A 246 -9.04 5.06 -11.38
C TRP A 246 -7.55 5.23 -11.12
N HIS A 247 -7.22 5.96 -10.06
CA HIS A 247 -5.86 6.05 -9.53
C HIS A 247 -5.64 4.93 -8.51
N ILE A 248 -4.66 4.07 -8.80
CA ILE A 248 -4.25 2.98 -7.91
C ILE A 248 -2.98 3.44 -7.19
N TRP A 249 -3.07 3.63 -5.88
CA TRP A 249 -1.95 4.02 -5.03
C TRP A 249 -1.46 2.81 -4.27
N ILE A 250 -0.35 2.24 -4.75
CA ILE A 250 0.22 1.01 -4.22
C ILE A 250 1.24 1.38 -3.15
N THR A 251 0.94 1.06 -1.89
CA THR A 251 1.69 1.52 -0.73
C THR A 251 1.33 0.70 0.52
N ASN A 252 2.23 0.68 1.52
CA ASN A 252 1.95 0.11 2.84
C ASN A 252 1.29 1.13 3.78
N TYR A 253 0.86 2.27 3.26
CA TYR A 253 0.15 3.29 4.02
C TYR A 253 -1.34 2.96 4.11
N ASP A 254 -1.85 2.88 5.34
CA ASP A 254 -3.27 2.85 5.63
C ASP A 254 -3.65 4.13 6.41
N PRO A 255 -4.49 5.02 5.84
CA PRO A 255 -4.86 6.27 6.50
C PRO A 255 -5.75 6.08 7.75
N GLU A 256 -6.24 4.86 8.00
CA GLU A 256 -7.03 4.51 9.18
C GLU A 256 -6.15 4.06 10.36
N GLU A 257 -4.86 3.77 10.13
CA GLU A 257 -3.93 3.35 11.19
C GLU A 257 -3.53 4.51 12.11
N GLU A 258 -3.31 4.20 13.39
CA GLU A 258 -2.85 5.18 14.38
C GLU A 258 -1.49 5.76 13.95
N GLY A 259 -1.39 7.10 13.94
CA GLY A 259 -0.18 7.81 13.51
C GLY A 259 -0.06 8.03 11.99
N ALA A 260 -0.97 7.45 11.19
CA ALA A 260 -1.04 7.65 9.73
C ALA A 260 -1.89 8.87 9.31
N TYR A 261 -2.45 9.60 10.28
CA TYR A 261 -3.22 10.82 10.07
C TYR A 261 -2.76 11.95 11.00
N ARG A 262 -3.22 13.17 10.74
CA ARG A 262 -2.94 14.37 11.54
C ARG A 262 -4.23 15.15 11.77
N GLU A 263 -4.45 15.58 13.00
CA GLU A 263 -5.61 16.38 13.39
C GLU A 263 -5.24 17.86 13.42
N HIS A 264 -6.02 18.70 12.74
CA HIS A 264 -5.87 20.15 12.83
C HIS A 264 -7.19 20.86 12.62
N ASN A 265 -7.48 21.85 13.47
CA ASN A 265 -8.69 22.66 13.41
C ASN A 265 -9.99 21.82 13.34
N GLY A 266 -10.04 20.71 14.09
CA GLY A 266 -11.18 19.78 14.12
C GLY A 266 -11.36 18.96 12.84
N VAL A 267 -10.33 18.85 12.01
CA VAL A 267 -10.31 18.09 10.76
C VAL A 267 -9.17 17.08 10.78
N THR A 268 -9.51 15.83 10.48
CA THR A 268 -8.55 14.75 10.29
C THR A 268 -8.01 14.77 8.87
N PHE A 269 -6.70 14.88 8.70
CA PHE A 269 -6.00 14.81 7.42
C PHE A 269 -5.18 13.53 7.32
N MET A 270 -4.96 13.06 6.10
CA MET A 270 -3.88 12.11 5.82
C MET A 270 -2.51 12.69 6.22
N ASP A 271 -1.58 11.86 6.68
CA ASP A 271 -0.21 12.29 7.03
C ASP A 271 0.64 12.67 5.79
N ARG A 272 0.20 12.30 4.58
CA ARG A 272 0.90 12.53 3.30
C ARG A 272 -0.03 12.95 2.16
N ASN A 273 0.57 13.51 1.10
CA ASN A 273 -0.17 13.88 -0.12
C ASN A 273 -0.71 12.63 -0.80
N LEU A 274 -1.83 12.77 -1.51
CA LEU A 274 -2.37 11.69 -2.31
C LEU A 274 -1.34 11.21 -3.35
N GLY A 275 -1.03 9.92 -3.31
CA GLY A 275 -0.02 9.30 -4.17
C GLY A 275 1.44 9.49 -3.73
N ALA A 276 1.70 10.06 -2.55
CA ALA A 276 3.06 10.17 -2.01
C ALA A 276 3.58 8.79 -1.54
N LEU A 277 4.88 8.56 -1.72
CA LEU A 277 5.51 7.29 -1.31
C LEU A 277 6.41 7.46 -0.08
N TYR A 278 6.48 8.68 0.45
CA TYR A 278 7.34 9.02 1.59
C TYR A 278 6.75 10.20 2.36
N THR A 279 7.05 10.29 3.66
CA THR A 279 6.64 11.38 4.55
C THR A 279 7.79 12.23 5.06
N GLY A 280 9.03 11.73 4.98
CA GLY A 280 10.21 12.44 5.46
C GLY A 280 10.52 13.68 4.64
N LYS A 281 10.90 14.75 5.32
CA LYS A 281 11.20 16.08 4.77
C LYS A 281 12.29 16.05 3.69
N ASN A 282 12.32 17.06 2.83
CA ASN A 282 13.35 17.23 1.78
C ASN A 282 13.52 16.02 0.83
N ASN A 283 12.43 15.33 0.50
CA ASN A 283 12.45 14.19 -0.43
C ASN A 283 11.40 14.35 -1.52
N ILE A 284 11.78 14.10 -2.78
CA ILE A 284 10.90 14.25 -3.94
C ILE A 284 9.66 13.35 -3.90
N LEU A 285 9.72 12.23 -3.16
CA LEU A 285 8.62 11.26 -3.04
C LEU A 285 7.50 11.73 -2.10
N THR A 286 7.70 12.82 -1.34
CA THR A 286 6.63 13.41 -0.50
C THR A 286 5.60 14.18 -1.30
N GLY A 287 5.96 14.64 -2.51
CA GLY A 287 5.12 15.54 -3.29
C GLY A 287 3.81 14.90 -3.76
N GLY A 288 3.75 13.58 -3.86
CA GLY A 288 2.58 12.86 -4.39
C GLY A 288 2.29 13.19 -5.85
N MET A 289 1.01 13.20 -6.20
CA MET A 289 0.51 13.49 -7.55
C MET A 289 -0.11 14.90 -7.62
N ASN A 290 -0.26 15.43 -8.83
CA ASN A 290 -0.92 16.73 -9.06
C ASN A 290 -2.24 16.53 -9.81
N TYR A 291 -3.27 17.30 -9.43
CA TYR A 291 -4.63 17.19 -9.98
C TYR A 291 -5.10 18.55 -10.47
N GLN A 292 -5.62 18.62 -11.70
CA GLN A 292 -6.36 19.80 -12.15
C GLN A 292 -7.64 19.92 -11.34
N TRP A 293 -8.03 21.15 -10.99
CA TRP A 293 -9.17 21.35 -10.09
C TRP A 293 -10.46 20.76 -10.68
N GLY A 294 -11.16 19.94 -9.92
CA GLY A 294 -12.37 19.26 -10.38
C GLY A 294 -12.12 18.05 -11.28
N ARG A 295 -10.93 17.44 -11.26
CA ARG A 295 -10.59 16.23 -12.01
C ARG A 295 -10.17 15.09 -11.08
N LYS A 296 -10.53 13.85 -11.41
CA LYS A 296 -10.10 12.66 -10.65
C LYS A 296 -8.72 12.14 -11.05
N ASP A 297 -8.30 12.41 -12.28
CA ASP A 297 -7.13 11.79 -12.88
C ASP A 297 -5.82 12.51 -12.46
N PRO A 298 -4.82 11.77 -11.93
CA PRO A 298 -3.57 12.35 -11.49
C PRO A 298 -2.57 12.58 -12.62
N PHE A 299 -1.72 13.60 -12.43
CA PHE A 299 -0.53 13.87 -13.23
C PHE A 299 0.74 13.72 -12.39
N PRO A 300 1.82 13.12 -12.92
CA PRO A 300 3.09 13.00 -12.20
C PRO A 300 3.58 14.38 -11.74
N GLY A 301 4.06 14.45 -10.50
CA GLY A 301 4.77 15.61 -10.00
C GLY A 301 6.16 15.78 -10.62
N THR A 302 6.88 16.77 -10.13
CA THR A 302 8.29 16.97 -10.49
C THR A 302 9.17 15.79 -10.09
N SER A 303 10.24 15.55 -10.85
CA SER A 303 11.32 14.61 -10.50
C SER A 303 12.51 15.28 -9.79
N SER A 304 12.44 16.60 -9.55
CA SER A 304 13.48 17.39 -8.88
C SER A 304 12.91 18.31 -7.80
N LEU A 305 13.68 18.53 -6.74
CA LEU A 305 13.36 19.50 -5.68
C LEU A 305 13.81 20.93 -6.03
N GLU A 306 14.58 21.11 -7.10
CA GLU A 306 15.25 22.39 -7.42
C GLU A 306 15.01 22.83 -8.87
N VAL A 307 14.82 21.88 -9.78
CA VAL A 307 14.75 22.12 -11.22
C VAL A 307 13.31 22.12 -11.69
N ASN A 308 12.92 23.19 -12.41
CA ASN A 308 11.63 23.27 -13.10
C ASN A 308 11.61 22.40 -14.36
N ASP A 309 10.41 22.16 -14.89
CA ASP A 309 10.17 21.56 -16.20
C ASP A 309 10.72 20.13 -16.35
N VAL A 310 10.91 19.44 -15.22
CA VAL A 310 11.27 18.01 -15.16
C VAL A 310 10.16 17.23 -14.46
N GLU A 311 9.75 16.12 -15.05
CA GLU A 311 8.60 15.34 -14.63
C GLU A 311 9.06 13.93 -14.24
N ARG A 312 8.31 13.24 -13.37
CA ARG A 312 8.56 11.82 -13.14
C ARG A 312 8.18 11.03 -14.39
N LYS A 313 9.02 10.04 -14.72
CA LYS A 313 8.79 9.13 -15.84
C LYS A 313 7.54 8.29 -15.59
N LEU A 314 6.85 7.98 -16.68
CA LEU A 314 5.68 7.11 -16.71
C LEU A 314 5.94 5.95 -17.65
N TYR A 315 5.31 4.80 -17.40
CA TYR A 315 5.49 3.60 -18.20
C TYR A 315 4.15 2.97 -18.59
N ASP A 316 4.09 2.32 -19.76
CA ASP A 316 2.99 1.42 -20.13
C ASP A 316 3.14 0.04 -19.47
N ILE A 317 2.27 -0.92 -19.82
CA ILE A 317 2.29 -2.28 -19.25
C ILE A 317 3.51 -3.08 -19.73
N GLU A 318 4.01 -2.77 -20.93
CA GLU A 318 5.23 -3.33 -21.51
C GLU A 318 6.50 -2.65 -20.96
N ASN A 319 6.38 -1.73 -20.01
CA ASN A 319 7.45 -0.96 -19.38
C ASN A 319 8.19 0.03 -20.31
N ASN A 320 7.60 0.42 -21.43
CA ASN A 320 8.11 1.50 -22.27
C ASN A 320 7.75 2.85 -21.65
N GLU A 321 8.65 3.84 -21.80
CA GLU A 321 8.38 5.19 -21.33
C GLU A 321 7.26 5.84 -22.15
N VAL A 322 6.26 6.38 -21.47
CA VAL A 322 5.14 7.13 -22.06
C VAL A 322 5.13 8.56 -21.52
N SER A 323 4.53 9.47 -22.28
CA SER A 323 4.44 10.89 -21.93
C SER A 323 3.00 11.35 -21.94
N LEU A 324 2.72 12.37 -21.10
CA LEU A 324 1.46 13.07 -21.13
C LEU A 324 1.31 13.88 -22.42
N GLU A 325 0.08 14.01 -22.88
CA GLU A 325 -0.25 14.98 -23.90
C GLU A 325 -0.60 16.32 -23.24
N LYS A 326 -0.27 17.44 -23.88
CA LYS A 326 -0.57 18.79 -23.39
C LYS A 326 -1.27 19.55 -24.51
N ILE A 327 -2.56 19.81 -24.36
CA ILE A 327 -3.36 20.51 -25.37
C ILE A 327 -4.19 21.63 -24.76
N ALA A 328 -4.52 22.64 -25.54
CA ALA A 328 -5.44 23.68 -25.10
C ALA A 328 -6.83 23.08 -24.83
N ALA A 329 -7.47 23.49 -23.73
CA ALA A 329 -8.86 23.17 -23.47
C ALA A 329 -9.75 23.67 -24.64
N PRO A 330 -10.72 22.85 -25.12
CA PRO A 330 -11.67 23.28 -26.12
C PRO A 330 -12.55 24.42 -25.60
N SER A 331 -13.36 25.05 -26.45
CA SER A 331 -14.24 26.17 -26.05
C SER A 331 -15.55 25.74 -25.38
N GLY A 332 -15.88 24.44 -25.40
CA GLY A 332 -17.09 23.87 -24.80
C GLY A 332 -16.82 23.13 -23.50
N ASP A 333 -17.88 22.52 -22.95
CA ASP A 333 -17.78 21.64 -21.79
C ASP A 333 -16.78 20.52 -22.04
N ASN A 334 -15.68 20.55 -21.28
CA ASN A 334 -14.55 19.66 -21.48
C ASN A 334 -14.55 18.47 -20.52
N ARG A 335 -15.59 18.31 -19.71
CA ARG A 335 -15.67 17.23 -18.72
C ARG A 335 -15.69 15.85 -19.37
N PRO A 336 -16.52 15.58 -20.40
CA PRO A 336 -16.51 14.28 -21.08
C PRO A 336 -15.12 13.95 -21.64
N ASN A 337 -14.52 14.89 -22.38
CA ASN A 337 -13.18 14.73 -22.95
C ASN A 337 -12.13 14.40 -21.89
N SER A 338 -12.20 15.02 -20.70
CA SER A 338 -11.23 14.76 -19.63
C SER A 338 -11.31 13.37 -19.04
N VAL A 339 -12.51 12.76 -19.05
CA VAL A 339 -12.73 11.38 -18.63
C VAL A 339 -12.26 10.41 -19.71
N GLU A 340 -12.44 10.76 -20.98
CA GLU A 340 -11.97 9.95 -22.11
C GLU A 340 -10.45 10.05 -22.33
N ASN A 341 -9.81 11.11 -21.86
CA ASN A 341 -8.39 11.39 -22.10
C ASN A 341 -7.62 11.65 -20.79
N PRO A 342 -7.52 10.66 -19.89
CA PRO A 342 -6.90 10.83 -18.56
C PRO A 342 -5.40 11.17 -18.61
N MET A 343 -4.71 10.88 -19.73
CA MET A 343 -3.29 11.25 -19.93
C MET A 343 -3.10 12.63 -20.58
N THR A 344 -4.19 13.33 -20.89
CA THR A 344 -4.13 14.63 -21.56
C THR A 344 -4.32 15.75 -20.54
N TYR A 345 -3.30 16.58 -20.39
CA TYR A 345 -3.35 17.81 -19.61
C TYR A 345 -3.97 18.93 -20.45
N TYR A 346 -5.08 19.50 -19.96
CA TYR A 346 -5.76 20.59 -20.65
C TYR A 346 -5.26 21.94 -20.19
N THR A 347 -4.48 22.62 -21.03
CA THR A 347 -3.98 23.95 -20.74
C THR A 347 -5.07 25.01 -20.95
N ALA A 348 -5.13 26.00 -20.07
CA ALA A 348 -6.02 27.14 -20.24
C ALA A 348 -5.55 28.33 -19.41
N ASN A 349 -5.91 29.54 -19.84
CA ASN A 349 -5.74 30.75 -19.03
C ASN A 349 -6.93 30.93 -18.07
N GLY A 350 -7.23 29.90 -17.27
CA GLY A 350 -8.42 29.88 -16.44
C GLY A 350 -8.90 28.50 -16.03
N ASN A 351 -10.13 28.19 -16.43
CA ASN A 351 -10.80 26.92 -16.14
C ASN A 351 -10.68 25.97 -17.33
N TRP A 352 -10.07 24.80 -17.12
CA TRP A 352 -9.90 23.78 -18.16
C TRP A 352 -11.21 23.05 -18.51
N ALA A 353 -12.18 23.03 -17.58
CA ALA A 353 -13.43 22.28 -17.74
C ALA A 353 -14.51 23.07 -18.50
N ASN A 354 -14.37 24.40 -18.56
CA ASN A 354 -15.40 25.35 -19.04
C ASN A 354 -16.79 25.11 -18.42
N SER A 355 -16.82 24.67 -17.17
CA SER A 355 -18.04 24.42 -16.40
C SER A 355 -17.94 25.04 -15.01
N ASN A 356 -19.08 25.52 -14.51
CA ASN A 356 -19.20 26.12 -13.17
C ASN A 356 -19.57 25.11 -12.09
N ILE A 357 -19.83 23.86 -12.48
CA ILE A 357 -20.20 22.81 -11.54
C ILE A 357 -18.98 22.46 -10.67
N ASN A 358 -19.23 22.29 -9.37
CA ASN A 358 -18.24 21.78 -8.45
C ASN A 358 -18.25 20.24 -8.51
N PHE A 359 -17.15 19.65 -8.97
CA PHE A 359 -17.06 18.20 -9.11
C PHE A 359 -16.44 17.48 -7.91
N TRP A 360 -15.83 18.23 -6.99
CA TRP A 360 -15.19 17.71 -5.79
C TRP A 360 -16.05 17.88 -4.53
N ASP A 361 -17.10 18.71 -4.58
CA ASP A 361 -18.08 18.85 -3.49
C ASP A 361 -19.51 18.88 -4.04
N ARG A 362 -20.41 18.15 -3.36
CA ARG A 362 -21.85 18.07 -3.66
C ARG A 362 -22.68 18.58 -2.48
N GLY A 363 -22.53 19.86 -2.13
CA GLY A 363 -23.30 20.45 -1.04
C GLY A 363 -22.78 20.03 0.34
N GLY A 364 -21.47 19.83 0.46
CA GLY A 364 -20.83 19.36 1.68
C GLY A 364 -20.56 17.86 1.74
N GLU A 365 -20.93 17.11 0.71
CA GLU A 365 -20.56 15.70 0.53
C GLU A 365 -19.44 15.55 -0.49
N LYS A 366 -18.73 14.41 -0.46
CA LYS A 366 -17.68 14.08 -1.42
C LYS A 366 -18.21 14.11 -2.86
N GLY A 367 -17.48 14.82 -3.73
CA GLY A 367 -17.83 14.97 -5.14
C GLY A 367 -17.65 13.71 -5.98
N ILE A 368 -18.29 13.68 -7.15
CA ILE A 368 -18.30 12.52 -8.06
C ILE A 368 -16.89 12.18 -8.56
N VAL A 369 -16.09 13.21 -8.87
CA VAL A 369 -14.70 13.06 -9.38
C VAL A 369 -13.67 13.49 -8.34
N ASP A 370 -14.05 13.53 -7.06
CA ASP A 370 -13.12 13.74 -5.95
C ASP A 370 -12.03 12.66 -6.01
N PRO A 371 -10.74 13.02 -6.09
CA PRO A 371 -9.65 12.07 -6.29
C PRO A 371 -9.29 11.31 -5.01
N CYS A 372 -9.79 11.69 -3.83
CA CYS A 372 -9.43 10.99 -2.61
C CYS A 372 -10.04 9.58 -2.58
N PRO A 373 -9.41 8.65 -1.84
CA PRO A 373 -9.95 7.31 -1.65
C PRO A 373 -11.23 7.34 -0.81
N ARG A 374 -11.89 6.19 -0.67
CA ARG A 374 -13.12 6.02 0.10
C ARG A 374 -12.94 6.47 1.56
N GLY A 375 -13.89 7.22 2.12
CA GLY A 375 -13.84 7.71 3.51
C GLY A 375 -13.01 8.99 3.67
N TRP A 376 -12.44 9.48 2.57
CA TRP A 376 -11.59 10.65 2.51
C TRP A 376 -12.01 11.54 1.34
N ARG A 377 -11.80 12.85 1.44
CA ARG A 377 -12.19 13.82 0.42
C ARG A 377 -11.20 14.97 0.30
N VAL A 378 -11.29 15.74 -0.77
CA VAL A 378 -10.61 17.02 -0.89
C VAL A 378 -11.13 17.96 0.20
N PRO A 379 -10.27 18.73 0.89
CA PRO A 379 -10.71 19.66 1.92
C PRO A 379 -11.78 20.62 1.39
N LYS A 380 -12.90 20.72 2.12
CA LYS A 380 -14.08 21.45 1.65
C LYS A 380 -13.81 22.93 1.36
N ASN A 381 -13.05 23.58 2.23
CA ASN A 381 -12.79 25.00 2.16
C ASN A 381 -11.50 25.39 2.88
N ARG A 382 -11.08 26.64 2.69
CA ARG A 382 -9.82 27.16 3.25
C ARG A 382 -9.79 27.26 4.77
N SER A 383 -10.93 27.16 5.45
CA SER A 383 -10.97 27.26 6.92
C SER A 383 -10.21 26.11 7.58
N VAL A 384 -10.01 24.99 6.90
CA VAL A 384 -9.22 23.86 7.39
C VAL A 384 -7.78 24.23 7.77
N TRP A 385 -7.24 25.33 7.24
CA TRP A 385 -5.90 25.85 7.55
C TRP A 385 -5.92 26.97 8.61
N SER A 386 -7.06 27.20 9.25
CA SER A 386 -7.15 28.23 10.29
C SER A 386 -6.36 27.82 11.52
N GLY A 387 -5.40 28.66 11.92
CA GLY A 387 -4.54 28.38 13.07
C GLY A 387 -3.11 28.01 12.67
N LEU A 388 -2.91 27.59 11.42
CA LEU A 388 -1.56 27.54 10.84
C LEU A 388 -0.92 28.93 10.88
N SER A 389 0.37 28.99 11.19
CA SER A 389 1.07 30.27 11.38
C SER A 389 1.86 30.70 10.14
N GLU A 390 1.64 31.95 9.70
CA GLU A 390 2.43 32.59 8.65
C GLU A 390 3.89 32.87 9.04
N ASP A 391 4.20 32.87 10.35
CA ASP A 391 5.57 33.05 10.84
C ASP A 391 6.50 31.86 10.50
N LEU A 392 5.93 30.75 9.98
CA LEU A 392 6.68 29.59 9.51
C LEU A 392 7.37 29.81 8.13
N LYS A 393 7.19 30.98 7.51
CA LYS A 393 7.74 31.34 6.19
C LYS A 393 9.24 31.10 6.02
N TYR A 394 10.04 31.32 7.07
CA TYR A 394 11.49 31.12 7.01
C TYR A 394 11.91 29.66 7.21
N ARG A 395 11.08 28.84 7.86
CA ARG A 395 11.35 27.41 8.08
C ARG A 395 10.96 26.55 6.89
N ALA A 396 10.04 27.01 6.05
CA ALA A 396 9.55 26.23 4.92
C ALA A 396 10.63 25.89 3.88
N VAL A 397 11.65 26.75 3.76
CA VAL A 397 12.72 26.63 2.77
C VAL A 397 13.80 25.65 3.19
N GLU A 398 14.21 25.69 4.46
CA GLU A 398 15.24 24.78 4.99
C GLU A 398 14.71 23.35 5.12
N GLU A 399 13.43 23.22 5.46
CA GLU A 399 12.79 21.93 5.73
C GLU A 399 12.06 21.34 4.51
N GLY A 400 12.05 22.06 3.37
CA GLY A 400 11.44 21.58 2.12
C GLY A 400 9.92 21.49 2.17
N GLY A 401 9.28 22.33 2.99
CA GLY A 401 7.83 22.37 3.16
C GLY A 401 7.35 23.09 4.42
N LEU A 402 6.05 23.34 4.52
CA LEU A 402 5.41 24.04 5.63
C LEU A 402 5.04 23.08 6.78
N ASN A 403 5.62 23.29 7.96
CA ASN A 403 5.13 22.65 9.20
C ASN A 403 3.78 23.22 9.63
N TRP A 404 3.02 22.46 10.42
CA TRP A 404 1.75 22.95 10.95
C TRP A 404 1.90 23.81 12.21
N ASP A 405 2.88 23.45 13.06
CA ASP A 405 3.12 24.13 14.33
C ASP A 405 4.55 24.68 14.47
N LYS A 406 4.69 25.72 15.30
CA LYS A 406 5.96 26.40 15.61
C LYS A 406 6.87 25.57 16.51
N ASP A 407 6.30 24.75 17.38
CA ASP A 407 7.00 24.14 18.52
C ASP A 407 7.77 22.86 18.15
N GLY A 408 7.78 22.47 16.87
CA GLY A 408 8.64 21.38 16.36
C GLY A 408 8.17 19.96 16.67
N TYR A 409 6.99 19.79 17.26
CA TYR A 409 6.31 18.49 17.32
C TYR A 409 5.82 18.08 15.93
N ASP A 410 5.80 16.78 15.63
CA ASP A 410 5.36 16.21 14.34
C ASP A 410 3.82 16.26 14.16
N ASN A 411 3.25 17.45 14.31
CA ASN A 411 1.81 17.69 14.27
C ASN A 411 1.28 17.82 12.83
N GLY A 412 2.16 17.79 11.83
CA GLY A 412 1.82 17.77 10.41
C GLY A 412 2.75 18.60 9.54
N PHE A 413 2.87 18.20 8.28
CA PHE A 413 3.81 18.79 7.31
C PHE A 413 3.26 18.75 5.88
N TYR A 414 3.29 19.90 5.22
CA TYR A 414 3.04 20.05 3.79
C TYR A 414 4.35 20.18 3.03
N PRO A 415 4.75 19.20 2.21
CA PRO A 415 5.97 19.32 1.41
C PRO A 415 5.85 20.42 0.34
N SER A 416 6.98 21.03 -0.01
CA SER A 416 7.10 21.87 -1.21
C SER A 416 7.00 20.97 -2.45
N ALA A 417 5.78 20.58 -2.80
CA ALA A 417 5.48 19.59 -3.84
C ALA A 417 5.45 20.18 -5.26
N GLY A 418 5.57 21.51 -5.38
CA GLY A 418 5.42 22.20 -6.65
C GLY A 418 3.99 22.20 -7.16
N PHE A 419 3.86 22.42 -8.47
CA PHE A 419 2.60 22.40 -9.21
C PHE A 419 2.86 22.17 -10.70
N ARG A 420 1.81 21.97 -11.50
CA ARG A 420 1.87 22.08 -12.96
C ARG A 420 1.18 23.34 -13.43
N GLU A 421 1.86 24.10 -14.26
CA GLU A 421 1.40 25.41 -14.72
C GLU A 421 0.17 25.30 -15.64
N ALA A 422 -0.78 26.20 -15.47
CA ALA A 422 -2.07 26.16 -16.17
C ALA A 422 -1.96 26.29 -17.69
N THR A 423 -1.03 27.09 -18.21
CA THR A 423 -0.94 27.44 -19.64
C THR A 423 0.04 26.56 -20.42
N SER A 424 1.06 26.01 -19.76
CA SER A 424 2.06 25.13 -20.39
C SER A 424 1.90 23.65 -20.03
N GLY A 425 1.29 23.35 -18.88
CA GLY A 425 1.24 22.00 -18.32
C GLY A 425 2.57 21.48 -17.76
N ASN A 426 3.61 22.30 -17.76
CA ASN A 426 4.92 21.89 -17.24
C ASN A 426 4.96 21.93 -15.71
N SER A 427 5.75 21.03 -15.13
CA SER A 427 5.97 21.00 -13.68
C SER A 427 6.88 22.16 -13.22
N LYS A 428 6.54 22.78 -12.09
CA LYS A 428 7.27 23.91 -11.49
C LYS A 428 7.48 23.63 -10.01
N ILE A 429 8.71 23.88 -9.54
CA ILE A 429 9.16 23.66 -8.15
C ILE A 429 10.06 24.79 -7.64
N SER A 430 10.67 25.56 -8.55
CA SER A 430 11.61 26.64 -8.25
C SER A 430 11.01 27.62 -7.24
N GLY A 431 11.79 27.94 -6.19
CA GLY A 431 11.32 28.68 -5.03
C GLY A 431 10.69 27.82 -3.93
N LYS A 432 10.90 26.49 -3.96
CA LYS A 432 10.39 25.50 -2.98
C LYS A 432 8.93 25.75 -2.63
N VAL A 433 8.09 25.84 -3.66
CA VAL A 433 6.68 26.19 -3.50
C VAL A 433 5.82 24.96 -3.21
N GLY A 434 4.72 25.17 -2.49
CA GLY A 434 3.65 24.19 -2.31
C GLY A 434 2.30 24.80 -2.61
N TYR A 435 1.53 24.13 -3.46
CA TYR A 435 0.12 24.46 -3.72
C TYR A 435 -0.77 23.27 -3.35
N TYR A 436 -1.84 23.55 -2.62
CA TYR A 436 -2.74 22.53 -2.08
C TYR A 436 -4.19 22.90 -2.30
N TRP A 437 -4.95 22.02 -2.95
CA TRP A 437 -6.33 22.31 -3.29
C TRP A 437 -7.30 22.21 -2.11
N THR A 438 -8.32 23.06 -2.15
CA THR A 438 -9.64 22.79 -1.56
C THR A 438 -10.66 22.56 -2.68
N SER A 439 -11.85 22.08 -2.34
CA SER A 439 -13.01 22.06 -3.24
C SER A 439 -13.80 23.37 -3.24
N GLU A 440 -13.29 24.44 -2.60
CA GLU A 440 -13.98 25.72 -2.54
C GLU A 440 -13.73 26.54 -3.80
N ILE A 441 -14.81 26.85 -4.50
CA ILE A 441 -14.80 27.74 -5.66
C ILE A 441 -14.74 29.21 -5.23
N THR A 442 -14.22 30.06 -6.10
CA THR A 442 -14.36 31.52 -5.94
C THR A 442 -15.64 32.02 -6.63
N ASP A 443 -16.00 33.29 -6.41
CA ASP A 443 -17.14 33.93 -7.08
C ASP A 443 -17.02 33.96 -8.62
N ASN A 444 -15.80 33.76 -9.15
CA ASN A 444 -15.57 33.61 -10.59
C ASN A 444 -15.36 32.13 -10.97
N SER A 445 -15.72 31.79 -12.21
CA SER A 445 -15.64 30.43 -12.74
C SER A 445 -14.20 29.94 -12.99
N THR A 446 -13.24 30.86 -12.96
CA THR A 446 -11.84 30.70 -13.41
C THR A 446 -10.94 30.08 -12.35
N ASN A 447 -11.15 30.42 -11.07
CA ASN A 447 -10.25 30.10 -9.98
C ASN A 447 -10.91 29.25 -8.89
N ALA A 448 -10.07 28.61 -8.09
CA ALA A 448 -10.45 27.96 -6.83
C ALA A 448 -9.47 28.35 -5.72
N TYR A 449 -9.93 28.23 -4.47
CA TYR A 449 -9.07 28.50 -3.31
C TYR A 449 -8.06 27.37 -3.10
N CYS A 450 -6.88 27.76 -2.62
CA CYS A 450 -5.80 26.84 -2.32
C CYS A 450 -4.94 27.38 -1.17
N LEU A 451 -4.20 26.50 -0.53
CA LEU A 451 -3.08 26.88 0.32
C LEU A 451 -1.87 27.09 -0.58
N PHE A 452 -1.11 28.15 -0.30
CA PHE A 452 0.16 28.42 -0.93
C PHE A 452 1.24 28.77 0.09
N PHE A 453 2.44 28.27 -0.16
CA PHE A 453 3.66 28.72 0.50
C PHE A 453 4.84 28.62 -0.47
N GLY A 454 5.84 29.47 -0.23
CA GLY A 454 7.11 29.49 -0.93
C GLY A 454 8.13 30.32 -0.15
N VAL A 455 9.32 30.50 -0.73
CA VAL A 455 10.48 31.12 -0.05
C VAL A 455 10.21 32.51 0.54
N HIS A 456 9.31 33.30 -0.06
CA HIS A 456 9.07 34.69 0.34
C HIS A 456 7.61 35.01 0.65
N GLU A 457 6.70 34.05 0.50
CA GLU A 457 5.27 34.29 0.63
C GLU A 457 4.60 33.02 1.18
N ILE A 458 3.77 33.20 2.19
CA ILE A 458 2.78 32.22 2.63
C ILE A 458 1.41 32.87 2.48
N ASN A 459 0.46 32.13 1.94
CA ASN A 459 -0.93 32.50 1.93
C ASN A 459 -1.78 31.28 2.27
N LEU A 460 -2.25 31.26 3.52
CA LEU A 460 -2.94 30.12 4.11
C LEU A 460 -4.43 30.07 3.77
N ARG A 461 -4.99 31.18 3.27
CA ARG A 461 -6.45 31.33 3.16
C ARG A 461 -6.86 31.86 1.80
N ASP A 462 -6.38 33.03 1.41
CA ASP A 462 -6.97 33.78 0.30
C ASP A 462 -6.25 33.58 -1.04
N ARG A 463 -5.32 32.61 -1.14
CA ARG A 463 -4.68 32.28 -2.41
C ARG A 463 -5.68 31.64 -3.35
N ARG A 464 -5.65 32.12 -4.59
CA ARG A 464 -6.42 31.60 -5.72
C ARG A 464 -5.46 31.04 -6.75
N ALA A 465 -5.74 29.84 -7.23
CA ALA A 465 -5.04 29.28 -8.38
C ALA A 465 -6.04 29.03 -9.52
N LEU A 466 -5.55 29.06 -10.75
CA LEU A 466 -6.37 28.78 -11.94
C LEU A 466 -6.82 27.33 -11.86
N LYS A 467 -8.09 27.03 -12.17
CA LYS A 467 -8.58 25.64 -12.12
C LYS A 467 -7.80 24.71 -13.09
N ALA A 468 -7.26 25.26 -14.18
CA ALA A 468 -6.39 24.57 -15.12
C ALA A 468 -5.00 24.23 -14.58
N GLN A 469 -4.54 24.87 -13.50
CA GLN A 469 -3.32 24.47 -12.80
C GLN A 469 -3.53 23.09 -12.17
N ALA A 470 -2.48 22.26 -12.08
CA ALA A 470 -2.55 21.04 -11.26
C ALA A 470 -1.74 21.17 -9.98
N ASN A 471 -2.39 20.97 -8.83
CA ASN A 471 -1.79 21.11 -7.50
C ASN A 471 -1.92 19.82 -6.70
N SER A 472 -1.24 19.76 -5.57
CA SER A 472 -1.32 18.63 -4.65
C SER A 472 -2.68 18.59 -3.95
N VAL A 473 -3.12 17.38 -3.60
CA VAL A 473 -4.29 17.14 -2.76
C VAL A 473 -3.83 16.49 -1.46
N ARG A 474 -4.26 17.07 -0.34
CA ARG A 474 -4.14 16.46 0.99
C ARG A 474 -5.52 16.10 1.48
N CYS A 475 -5.87 14.83 1.41
CA CYS A 475 -7.21 14.37 1.73
C CYS A 475 -7.52 14.55 3.22
N VAL A 476 -8.78 14.86 3.51
CA VAL A 476 -9.35 14.91 4.86
C VAL A 476 -10.44 13.86 5.01
N LYS A 477 -10.72 13.42 6.23
CA LYS A 477 -11.80 12.47 6.50
C LYS A 477 -13.15 13.09 6.07
N GLU A 478 -14.03 12.27 5.50
CA GLU A 478 -15.35 12.69 5.00
C GLU A 478 -16.25 13.32 6.06
#